data_AF-A0A820TXQ8-F1
#
_entry.id   AF-A0A820TXQ8-F1
#
_cell.length_a   1.000
_cell.length_b   1.000
_cell.length_c   1.000
_cell.angle_alpha   90.00
_cell.angle_beta   90.00
_cell.angle_gamma   90.00
#
_symmetry.space_group_name_H-M   'P 1'
#
loop_
_entity.id
_entity.type
_entity.pdbx_description
1 polymer ?
#
loop_
_entity_poly.entity_id
_entity_poly.type
_entity_poly.pdbx_seq_one_letter_code
_entity_poly.pdbx_strand_id
1 'polypeptide(L)'
;MKSTANELLDYRCNLKCSSSLGRAGVTQSYQIHVLQGEGANILFELFPNLKAKLINEYGACLCSLKNKFRFVIGDVLLNKNLTEDLHWFCIDRFTLETILRRELCLQYDNEQIQWMSNTKVTQLIVNQSTNAVLGVKYRSKLNSDTKMQLYSDFIIDCTGRYSSSIKWLKENFDLILPTEELHTGTGYVSFVGERFKTGNVSLDSIHVGGNAAHAPNHNKGFLTTPIRQIKSSDPNSLGLLSNFAVYCVNSEYPPNDSYENLLEWIKEYLPIDYYLILKSTKLLSPLLPYRRAFDSRKYVELLGRKWPLNYILLGDAMCVFNPKNGQGMTHACRQAKQLNEIFKQKYHLKDISFIYNRQASSISEECWLGSTTNDWAVPTLKVTKTDQYGKTTTYQRSEDSTSNYSQPKIPLFMQFLQWYTHWLIKCAAQSGELSTAFLYVVFQEKTPYSLLQPKFFLKILYSSFRNSFNLTKSLFD
;
A
#
# COMPACT_ATOMS: atom_id res chain seq x y z
N MET A 1 -27.18 4.11 6.11
CA MET A 1 -26.37 3.33 5.15
C MET A 1 -27.22 2.15 4.66
N LYS A 2 -28.07 2.37 3.66
CA LYS A 2 -28.90 1.33 3.02
C LYS A 2 -28.45 1.07 1.59
N SER A 3 -27.15 1.14 1.32
CA SER A 3 -26.68 0.99 -0.07
C SER A 3 -26.71 -0.47 -0.48
N THR A 4 -27.44 -0.77 -1.55
CA THR A 4 -27.51 -2.10 -2.17
C THR A 4 -26.22 -2.43 -2.92
N ALA A 5 -25.98 -3.72 -3.22
CA ALA A 5 -24.84 -4.15 -4.03
C ALA A 5 -24.82 -3.48 -5.43
N ASN A 6 -26.00 -3.15 -5.98
CA ASN A 6 -26.17 -2.42 -7.24
C ASN A 6 -25.81 -0.92 -7.09
N GLU A 7 -26.16 -0.27 -5.98
CA GLU A 7 -25.74 1.12 -5.72
C GLU A 7 -24.23 1.26 -5.56
N LEU A 8 -23.56 0.29 -4.93
CA LEU A 8 -22.10 0.24 -4.83
C LEU A 8 -21.43 -0.04 -6.19
N LEU A 9 -22.15 -0.73 -7.08
CA LEU A 9 -21.78 -0.97 -8.48
C LEU A 9 -21.73 0.32 -9.28
N ASP A 10 -22.84 1.05 -9.21
CA ASP A 10 -23.03 2.31 -9.87
C ASP A 10 -22.08 3.38 -9.31
N TYR A 11 -21.70 3.27 -8.03
CA TYR A 11 -20.77 4.20 -7.38
C TYR A 11 -19.42 4.35 -8.09
N ARG A 12 -18.84 3.26 -8.61
CA ARG A 12 -17.55 3.29 -9.35
C ARG A 12 -17.71 3.39 -10.86
N CYS A 13 -18.77 2.81 -11.43
CA CYS A 13 -19.00 2.82 -12.88
C CYS A 13 -19.65 4.14 -13.38
N ASN A 14 -20.29 4.91 -12.50
CA ASN A 14 -20.92 6.20 -12.84
C ASN A 14 -20.18 7.42 -12.27
N LEU A 15 -18.85 7.34 -12.11
CA LEU A 15 -17.98 8.45 -11.69
C LEU A 15 -18.01 9.59 -12.74
N LYS A 16 -19.08 10.38 -12.78
CA LYS A 16 -19.20 11.57 -13.65
C LYS A 16 -18.74 12.87 -13.01
N CYS A 17 -18.56 12.93 -11.69
CA CYS A 17 -17.99 14.11 -11.01
C CYS A 17 -17.27 13.72 -9.72
N SER A 18 -16.03 14.16 -9.58
CA SER A 18 -15.09 13.81 -8.51
C SER A 18 -15.39 14.42 -7.13
N SER A 19 -16.45 15.20 -6.95
CA SER A 19 -16.64 16.04 -5.75
C SER A 19 -17.71 15.54 -4.76
N SER A 20 -18.64 14.68 -5.14
CA SER A 20 -19.80 14.32 -4.30
C SER A 20 -19.76 12.92 -3.70
N LEU A 21 -18.87 12.04 -4.15
CA LEU A 21 -18.99 10.59 -3.91
C LEU A 21 -17.67 10.01 -3.41
N GLY A 22 -17.16 10.53 -2.29
CA GLY A 22 -16.02 10.02 -1.55
C GLY A 22 -15.77 10.84 -0.30
N ARG A 23 -15.09 10.27 0.71
CA ARG A 23 -14.66 11.06 1.86
C ARG A 23 -13.70 12.15 1.36
N ALA A 24 -14.09 13.41 1.51
CA ALA A 24 -13.22 14.54 1.21
C ALA A 24 -11.84 14.33 1.85
N GLY A 25 -10.77 14.43 1.04
CA GLY A 25 -9.39 14.21 1.49
C GLY A 25 -8.85 12.78 1.32
N VAL A 26 -9.56 11.86 0.68
CA VAL A 26 -9.08 10.48 0.39
C VAL A 26 -9.09 10.20 -1.12
N THR A 27 -8.41 11.06 -1.90
CA THR A 27 -8.36 10.94 -3.38
C THR A 27 -7.75 9.63 -3.86
N GLN A 28 -6.94 8.97 -3.04
CA GLN A 28 -6.39 7.66 -3.32
C GLN A 28 -7.47 6.56 -3.33
N SER A 29 -8.64 6.71 -2.70
CA SER A 29 -9.68 5.66 -2.64
C SER A 29 -10.21 5.22 -4.02
N TYR A 30 -10.02 6.04 -5.04
CA TYR A 30 -10.42 5.72 -6.42
C TYR A 30 -9.36 4.93 -7.19
N GLN A 31 -8.17 4.77 -6.61
CA GLN A 31 -7.06 4.06 -7.22
C GLN A 31 -7.20 2.55 -7.02
N ILE A 32 -6.34 1.79 -7.69
CA ILE A 32 -6.25 0.34 -7.47
C ILE A 32 -5.82 0.05 -6.03
N HIS A 33 -6.50 -0.89 -5.38
CA HIS A 33 -6.13 -1.39 -4.07
C HIS A 33 -6.17 -2.91 -4.09
N VAL A 34 -5.29 -3.51 -3.29
CA VAL A 34 -5.29 -4.94 -3.03
C VAL A 34 -5.13 -5.10 -1.53
N LEU A 35 -5.97 -5.94 -0.93
CA LEU A 35 -5.77 -6.37 0.43
C LEU A 35 -4.84 -7.59 0.38
N GLN A 36 -3.59 -7.40 0.80
CA GLN A 36 -2.60 -8.48 0.80
C GLN A 36 -2.98 -9.57 1.81
N GLY A 37 -2.43 -10.78 1.63
CA GLY A 37 -2.85 -11.99 2.34
C GLY A 37 -2.91 -11.83 3.85
N GLU A 38 -1.88 -11.27 4.49
CA GLU A 38 -1.88 -11.06 5.93
C GLU A 38 -2.96 -10.10 6.40
N GLY A 39 -3.21 -9.02 5.65
CA GLY A 39 -4.26 -8.06 5.96
C GLY A 39 -5.66 -8.69 5.87
N ALA A 40 -5.87 -9.54 4.86
CA ALA A 40 -7.10 -10.31 4.71
C ALA A 40 -7.30 -11.31 5.85
N ASN A 41 -6.26 -12.07 6.20
CA ASN A 41 -6.30 -13.04 7.30
C ASN A 41 -6.67 -12.37 8.62
N ILE A 42 -6.01 -11.25 8.96
CA ILE A 42 -6.32 -10.47 10.17
C ILE A 42 -7.75 -9.96 10.16
N LEU A 43 -8.22 -9.38 9.03
CA LEU A 43 -9.58 -8.88 8.94
C LEU A 43 -10.63 -9.99 9.09
N PHE A 44 -10.39 -11.18 8.52
CA PHE A 44 -11.31 -12.30 8.64
C PHE A 44 -11.26 -12.97 10.01
N GLU A 45 -10.14 -12.90 10.72
CA GLU A 45 -10.04 -13.28 12.13
C GLU A 45 -10.88 -12.35 13.01
N LEU A 46 -10.81 -11.02 12.75
CA LEU A 46 -11.57 -10.02 13.50
C LEU A 46 -13.07 -10.01 13.16
N PHE A 47 -13.42 -10.34 11.90
CA PHE A 47 -14.80 -10.35 11.41
C PHE A 47 -15.10 -11.67 10.69
N PRO A 48 -15.43 -12.75 11.42
CA PRO A 48 -15.54 -14.11 10.86
C PRO A 48 -16.50 -14.25 9.67
N ASN A 49 -17.59 -13.48 9.65
CA ASN A 49 -18.60 -13.52 8.59
C ASN A 49 -18.28 -12.61 7.39
N LEU A 50 -17.27 -11.73 7.50
CA LEU A 50 -16.98 -10.72 6.49
C LEU A 50 -16.57 -11.35 5.16
N LYS A 51 -15.73 -12.38 5.17
CA LYS A 51 -15.25 -13.04 3.95
C LYS A 51 -16.42 -13.58 3.11
N ALA A 52 -17.27 -14.40 3.72
CA ALA A 52 -18.41 -15.02 3.05
C ALA A 52 -19.38 -13.94 2.53
N LYS A 53 -19.64 -12.91 3.32
CA LYS A 53 -20.49 -11.79 2.95
C LYS A 53 -19.97 -11.03 1.73
N LEU A 54 -18.70 -10.63 1.76
CA LEU A 54 -18.08 -9.90 0.65
C LEU A 54 -18.09 -10.72 -0.65
N ILE A 55 -17.85 -12.03 -0.59
CA ILE A 55 -17.91 -12.92 -1.76
C ILE A 55 -19.35 -13.08 -2.26
N ASN A 56 -20.28 -13.48 -1.38
CA ASN A 56 -21.61 -13.91 -1.79
C ASN A 56 -22.55 -12.74 -2.11
N GLU A 57 -22.49 -11.65 -1.35
CA GLU A 57 -23.39 -10.50 -1.53
C GLU A 57 -22.78 -9.41 -2.41
N TYR A 58 -21.45 -9.25 -2.37
CA TYR A 58 -20.75 -8.15 -3.03
C TYR A 58 -19.78 -8.65 -4.10
N GLY A 59 -19.82 -9.93 -4.45
CA GLY A 59 -19.07 -10.55 -5.55
C GLY A 59 -17.55 -10.43 -5.47
N ALA A 60 -16.99 -10.16 -4.29
CA ALA A 60 -15.55 -10.04 -4.08
C ALA A 60 -14.84 -11.31 -4.58
N CYS A 61 -13.65 -11.11 -5.16
CA CYS A 61 -12.92 -12.20 -5.80
C CYS A 61 -11.82 -12.72 -4.86
N LEU A 62 -11.80 -14.03 -4.64
CA LEU A 62 -10.66 -14.73 -4.04
C LEU A 62 -9.80 -15.33 -5.15
N CYS A 63 -8.63 -14.73 -5.35
CA CYS A 63 -7.79 -14.98 -6.52
C CYS A 63 -6.61 -15.86 -6.13
N SER A 64 -6.69 -17.15 -6.49
CA SER A 64 -5.58 -18.11 -6.37
C SER A 64 -4.39 -17.64 -7.21
N LEU A 65 -3.19 -17.68 -6.62
CA LEU A 65 -1.97 -17.34 -7.34
C LEU A 65 -1.38 -18.53 -8.09
N LYS A 66 -1.62 -19.75 -7.60
CA LYS A 66 -1.04 -20.96 -8.17
C LYS A 66 -1.57 -21.18 -9.57
N ASN A 67 -0.66 -21.19 -10.56
CA ASN A 67 -0.94 -21.38 -11.99
C ASN A 67 -1.86 -20.34 -12.66
N LYS A 68 -2.43 -19.39 -11.92
CA LYS A 68 -3.42 -18.41 -12.41
C LYS A 68 -2.94 -16.96 -12.31
N PHE A 69 -1.73 -16.74 -11.78
CA PHE A 69 -1.17 -15.40 -11.61
C PHE A 69 0.07 -15.18 -12.45
N ARG A 70 0.11 -14.04 -13.13
CA ARG A 70 1.28 -13.57 -13.89
C ARG A 70 1.86 -12.40 -13.13
N PHE A 71 2.92 -12.69 -12.38
CA PHE A 71 3.70 -11.68 -11.68
C PHE A 71 5.00 -11.42 -12.44
N VAL A 72 5.09 -10.24 -13.03
CA VAL A 72 6.29 -9.79 -13.75
C VAL A 72 6.95 -8.72 -12.92
N ILE A 73 8.25 -8.87 -12.67
CA ILE A 73 9.07 -7.87 -11.99
C ILE A 73 10.14 -7.40 -12.96
N GLY A 74 9.99 -6.18 -13.47
CA GLY A 74 10.80 -5.69 -14.60
C GLY A 74 10.57 -6.55 -15.84
N ASP A 75 11.61 -7.28 -16.25
CA ASP A 75 11.61 -8.24 -17.35
C ASP A 75 11.40 -9.70 -16.91
N VAL A 76 11.32 -9.94 -15.60
CA VAL A 76 11.32 -11.30 -15.03
C VAL A 76 9.91 -11.76 -14.71
N LEU A 77 9.44 -12.77 -15.44
CA LEU A 77 8.25 -13.52 -15.07
C LEU A 77 8.57 -14.52 -13.95
N LEU A 78 7.90 -14.41 -12.81
CA LEU A 78 8.04 -15.39 -11.73
C LEU A 78 7.50 -16.76 -12.14
N ASN A 79 8.02 -17.81 -11.49
CA ASN A 79 7.57 -19.17 -11.74
C ASN A 79 6.13 -19.35 -11.23
N LYS A 80 5.22 -19.71 -12.13
CA LYS A 80 3.79 -19.93 -11.81
C LYS A 80 3.50 -21.22 -11.05
N ASN A 81 4.42 -22.18 -11.07
CA ASN A 81 4.27 -23.48 -10.41
C ASN A 81 4.65 -23.35 -8.93
N LEU A 82 3.84 -22.58 -8.20
CA LEU A 82 4.04 -22.35 -6.77
C LEU A 82 3.90 -23.66 -5.97
N THR A 83 4.71 -23.81 -4.92
CA THR A 83 4.63 -24.98 -4.03
C THR A 83 3.35 -24.95 -3.21
N GLU A 84 2.91 -23.75 -2.82
CA GLU A 84 1.69 -23.49 -2.05
C GLU A 84 0.79 -22.52 -2.82
N ASP A 85 -0.52 -22.54 -2.55
CA ASP A 85 -1.46 -21.61 -3.16
C ASP A 85 -1.76 -20.45 -2.23
N LEU A 86 -1.15 -19.30 -2.54
CA LEU A 86 -1.47 -18.04 -1.91
C LEU A 86 -2.70 -17.42 -2.58
N HIS A 87 -3.40 -16.56 -1.84
CA HIS A 87 -4.61 -15.94 -2.35
C HIS A 87 -4.57 -14.42 -2.20
N TRP A 88 -5.05 -13.72 -3.23
CA TRP A 88 -5.42 -12.31 -3.14
C TRP A 88 -6.91 -12.17 -2.87
N PHE A 89 -7.22 -11.33 -1.88
CA PHE A 89 -8.59 -10.92 -1.66
C PHE A 89 -8.81 -9.58 -2.37
N CYS A 90 -9.52 -9.63 -3.48
CA CYS A 90 -9.73 -8.47 -4.33
C CYS A 90 -11.15 -7.93 -4.18
N ILE A 91 -11.22 -6.68 -3.76
CA ILE A 91 -12.44 -5.89 -3.63
C ILE A 91 -12.05 -4.41 -3.72
N ASP A 92 -12.97 -3.55 -4.14
CA ASP A 92 -12.72 -2.13 -4.05
C ASP A 92 -12.77 -1.66 -2.60
N ARG A 93 -11.91 -0.67 -2.31
CA ARG A 93 -11.74 -0.12 -0.97
C ARG A 93 -13.03 0.49 -0.41
N PHE A 94 -13.85 1.13 -1.26
CA PHE A 94 -15.06 1.80 -0.79
C PHE A 94 -16.09 0.79 -0.29
N THR A 95 -16.31 -0.30 -1.04
CA THR A 95 -17.14 -1.43 -0.59
C THR A 95 -16.59 -2.01 0.70
N LEU A 96 -15.30 -2.32 0.78
CA LEU A 96 -14.68 -2.88 1.99
C LEU A 96 -14.91 -2.00 3.23
N GLU A 97 -14.57 -0.71 3.16
CA GLU A 97 -14.73 0.24 4.28
C GLU A 97 -16.20 0.42 4.68
N THR A 98 -17.11 0.46 3.71
CA THR A 98 -18.55 0.61 3.95
C THR A 98 -19.12 -0.61 4.67
N ILE A 99 -18.76 -1.82 4.22
CA ILE A 99 -19.23 -3.05 4.85
C ILE A 99 -18.62 -3.20 6.24
N LEU A 100 -17.32 -2.95 6.43
CA LEU A 100 -16.70 -2.97 7.76
C LEU A 100 -17.40 -2.01 8.74
N ARG A 101 -17.68 -0.78 8.31
CA ARG A 101 -18.41 0.18 9.14
C ARG A 101 -19.82 -0.32 9.48
N ARG A 102 -20.52 -0.93 8.51
CA ARG A 102 -21.84 -1.51 8.71
C ARG A 102 -21.81 -2.66 9.73
N GLU A 103 -20.86 -3.59 9.61
CA GLU A 103 -20.71 -4.68 10.56
C GLU A 103 -20.50 -4.15 11.98
N LEU A 104 -19.62 -3.16 12.15
CA LEU A 104 -19.39 -2.53 13.45
C LEU A 104 -20.67 -1.88 14.02
N CYS A 105 -21.44 -1.16 13.20
CA CYS A 105 -22.70 -0.56 13.62
C CYS A 105 -23.80 -1.59 13.95
N LEU A 106 -23.71 -2.81 13.43
CA LEU A 106 -24.68 -3.88 13.71
C LEU A 106 -24.27 -4.70 14.93
N GLN A 107 -22.97 -4.90 15.13
CA GLN A 107 -22.43 -5.73 16.20
C GLN A 107 -22.36 -4.98 17.55
N TYR A 108 -22.10 -3.67 17.51
CA TYR A 108 -21.92 -2.85 18.69
C TYR A 108 -22.99 -1.77 18.75
N ASP A 109 -23.55 -1.55 19.95
CA ASP A 109 -24.49 -0.48 20.20
C ASP A 109 -23.78 0.88 20.37
N ASN A 110 -24.57 1.93 20.63
CA ASN A 110 -24.07 3.28 20.82
C ASN A 110 -23.34 3.50 22.17
N GLU A 111 -23.46 2.57 23.13
CA GLU A 111 -22.69 2.64 24.38
C GLU A 111 -21.27 2.11 24.17
N GLN A 112 -21.11 1.11 23.31
CA GLN A 112 -19.81 0.53 22.97
C GLN A 112 -19.07 1.32 21.86
N ILE A 113 -19.77 1.73 20.80
CA ILE A 113 -19.17 2.48 19.68
C ILE A 113 -20.07 3.66 19.27
N GLN A 114 -19.65 4.86 19.63
CA GLN A 114 -20.30 6.09 19.20
C GLN A 114 -19.63 6.69 17.95
N TRP A 115 -20.41 6.85 16.86
CA TRP A 115 -19.92 7.43 15.61
C TRP A 115 -20.20 8.94 15.52
N MET A 116 -19.16 9.76 15.49
CA MET A 116 -19.26 11.21 15.29
C MET A 116 -18.89 11.60 13.85
N SER A 117 -19.86 11.58 12.94
CA SER A 117 -19.67 11.98 11.53
C SER A 117 -19.61 13.50 11.35
N ASN A 118 -19.02 13.96 10.24
CA ASN A 118 -18.85 15.39 9.93
C ASN A 118 -18.05 16.18 10.98
N THR A 119 -17.22 15.47 11.74
CA THR A 119 -16.41 16.01 12.83
C THR A 119 -14.93 16.00 12.45
N LYS A 120 -14.26 17.13 12.63
CA LYS A 120 -12.81 17.28 12.43
C LYS A 120 -12.13 17.58 13.75
N VAL A 121 -11.23 16.69 14.19
CA VAL A 121 -10.32 16.96 15.30
C VAL A 121 -9.34 18.07 14.88
N THR A 122 -9.11 19.02 15.78
CA THR A 122 -8.31 20.22 15.51
C THR A 122 -7.09 20.34 16.43
N GLN A 123 -7.20 19.90 17.69
CA GLN A 123 -6.13 19.98 18.70
C GLN A 123 -6.27 18.84 19.70
N LEU A 124 -5.17 18.51 20.38
CA LEU A 124 -5.16 17.67 21.57
C LEU A 124 -5.49 18.50 22.82
N ILE A 125 -6.07 17.85 23.83
CA ILE A 125 -6.17 18.37 25.19
C ILE A 125 -5.10 17.65 25.99
N VAL A 126 -4.20 18.39 26.62
CA VAL A 126 -2.99 17.82 27.24
C VAL A 126 -2.85 18.26 28.69
N ASN A 127 -2.23 17.41 29.49
CA ASN A 127 -1.68 17.76 30.79
C ASN A 127 -0.16 17.80 30.67
N GLN A 128 0.41 19.01 30.77
CA GLN A 128 1.85 19.22 30.64
C GLN A 128 2.65 18.66 31.82
N SER A 129 2.10 18.63 33.04
CA SER A 129 2.84 18.12 34.21
C SER A 129 3.01 16.61 34.18
N THR A 130 2.03 15.89 33.61
CA THR A 130 2.07 14.43 33.48
C THR A 130 2.50 13.94 32.09
N ASN A 131 2.76 14.86 31.15
CA ASN A 131 3.04 14.54 29.75
C ASN A 131 1.95 13.64 29.12
N ALA A 132 0.67 13.87 29.46
CA ALA A 132 -0.43 13.00 29.05
C ALA A 132 -1.41 13.72 28.12
N VAL A 133 -1.98 12.99 27.16
CA VAL A 133 -3.13 13.45 26.38
C VAL A 133 -4.41 13.01 27.09
N LEU A 134 -5.34 13.95 27.28
CA LEU A 134 -6.59 13.76 28.03
C LEU A 134 -7.84 13.78 27.15
N GLY A 135 -7.70 14.18 25.88
CA GLY A 135 -8.85 14.41 25.01
C GLY A 135 -8.48 15.11 23.71
N VAL A 136 -9.52 15.50 22.98
CA VAL A 136 -9.41 16.23 21.72
C VAL A 136 -10.38 17.41 21.67
N LYS A 137 -9.96 18.48 20.99
CA LYS A 137 -10.86 19.56 20.55
C LYS A 137 -11.27 19.30 19.11
N TYR A 138 -12.56 19.41 18.81
CA TYR A 138 -13.09 19.16 17.49
C TYR A 138 -14.06 20.25 17.03
N ARG A 139 -14.27 20.30 15.71
CA ARG A 139 -15.29 21.12 15.05
C ARG A 139 -16.25 20.21 14.30
N SER A 140 -17.55 20.42 14.47
CA SER A 140 -18.58 19.77 13.65
C SER A 140 -18.94 20.68 12.49
N LYS A 141 -19.16 20.14 11.29
CA LYS A 141 -19.74 20.95 10.19
C LYS A 141 -21.14 21.46 10.51
N LEU A 142 -21.87 20.77 11.39
CA LEU A 142 -23.23 21.15 11.79
C LEU A 142 -23.24 22.33 12.78
N ASN A 143 -22.13 22.55 13.49
CA ASN A 143 -21.92 23.66 14.43
C ASN A 143 -20.48 24.17 14.23
N SER A 144 -20.24 24.92 13.15
CA SER A 144 -18.89 25.33 12.73
C SER A 144 -18.21 26.29 13.69
N ASP A 145 -18.99 27.03 14.48
CA ASP A 145 -18.52 28.20 15.22
C ASP A 145 -18.11 27.87 16.65
N THR A 146 -18.42 26.66 17.14
CA THR A 146 -18.05 26.20 18.49
C THR A 146 -17.00 25.10 18.43
N LYS A 147 -15.82 25.38 19.01
CA LYS A 147 -14.83 24.34 19.31
C LYS A 147 -15.33 23.52 20.50
N MET A 148 -15.72 22.28 20.25
CA MET A 148 -16.18 21.34 21.27
C MET A 148 -15.01 20.50 21.80
N GLN A 149 -15.17 19.96 23.00
CA GLN A 149 -14.17 19.14 23.68
C GLN A 149 -14.71 17.72 23.91
N LEU A 150 -13.84 16.73 23.81
CA LEU A 150 -14.13 15.34 24.15
C LEU A 150 -12.95 14.79 24.94
N TYR A 151 -13.18 14.35 26.17
CA TYR A 151 -12.18 13.73 27.03
C TYR A 151 -12.18 12.21 26.83
N SER A 152 -11.00 11.60 26.95
CA SER A 152 -10.80 10.15 26.81
C SER A 152 -9.56 9.72 27.57
N ASP A 153 -9.58 8.49 28.10
CA ASP A 153 -8.42 7.89 28.76
C ASP A 153 -7.30 7.54 27.78
N PHE A 154 -7.64 7.31 26.50
CA PHE A 154 -6.68 6.93 25.46
C PHE A 154 -7.14 7.42 24.08
N ILE A 155 -6.20 7.86 23.24
CA ILE A 155 -6.46 8.40 21.91
C ILE A 155 -5.58 7.70 20.87
N ILE A 156 -6.22 7.25 19.79
CA ILE A 156 -5.57 6.62 18.66
C ILE A 156 -5.78 7.51 17.43
N ASP A 157 -4.70 8.07 16.89
CA ASP A 157 -4.76 8.84 15.65
C ASP A 157 -4.73 7.89 14.44
N CYS A 158 -5.90 7.67 13.87
CA CYS A 158 -6.12 6.95 12.60
C CYS A 158 -6.48 7.91 11.44
N THR A 159 -6.07 9.18 11.50
CA THR A 159 -6.44 10.19 10.47
C THR A 159 -5.67 10.07 9.16
N GLY A 160 -4.74 9.10 9.09
CA GLY A 160 -4.02 8.72 7.88
C GLY A 160 -2.95 9.73 7.47
N ARG A 161 -2.64 9.77 6.17
CA ARG A 161 -1.53 10.53 5.56
C ARG A 161 -1.50 12.01 5.95
N TYR A 162 -2.66 12.62 6.19
CA TYR A 162 -2.80 14.03 6.55
C TYR A 162 -2.93 14.25 8.07
N SER A 163 -2.48 13.28 8.87
CA SER A 163 -2.42 13.39 10.32
C SER A 163 -1.67 14.65 10.75
N SER A 164 -2.29 15.37 11.69
CA SER A 164 -1.71 16.57 12.30
C SER A 164 -0.78 16.24 13.47
N SER A 165 -0.36 14.98 13.63
CA SER A 165 0.42 14.52 14.78
C SER A 165 1.73 15.27 14.98
N ILE A 166 2.49 15.56 13.90
CA ILE A 166 3.73 16.34 13.97
C ILE A 166 3.46 17.74 14.54
N LYS A 167 2.42 18.40 14.04
CA LYS A 167 1.99 19.71 14.51
C LYS A 167 1.58 19.64 15.98
N TRP A 168 0.73 18.69 16.36
CA TRP A 168 0.26 18.56 17.74
C TRP A 168 1.37 18.24 18.73
N LEU A 169 2.34 17.40 18.37
CA LEU A 169 3.49 17.09 19.22
C LEU A 169 4.36 18.32 19.45
N LYS A 170 4.63 19.11 18.40
CA LYS A 170 5.41 20.34 18.54
C LYS A 170 4.68 21.39 19.36
N GLU A 171 3.40 21.64 19.08
CA GLU A 171 2.63 22.69 19.74
C GLU A 171 2.32 22.39 21.22
N ASN A 172 2.09 21.12 21.58
CA ASN A 172 1.63 20.77 22.92
C ASN A 172 2.74 20.24 23.84
N PHE A 173 3.82 19.70 23.28
CA PHE A 173 4.88 19.03 24.03
C PHE A 173 6.30 19.50 23.66
N ASP A 174 6.43 20.45 22.74
CA ASP A 174 7.72 20.88 22.16
C ASP A 174 8.55 19.72 21.56
N LEU A 175 7.88 18.64 21.17
CA LEU A 175 8.54 17.45 20.62
C LEU A 175 8.65 17.54 19.09
N ILE A 176 9.85 17.27 18.59
CA ILE A 176 10.13 17.14 17.18
C ILE A 176 10.16 15.64 16.86
N LEU A 177 9.20 15.19 16.05
CA LEU A 177 9.12 13.81 15.60
C LEU A 177 10.07 13.60 14.42
N PRO A 178 11.09 12.71 14.52
CA PRO A 178 11.95 12.44 13.37
C PRO A 178 11.16 11.81 12.23
N THR A 179 11.46 12.22 11.01
CA THR A 179 10.76 11.75 9.81
C THR A 179 11.71 11.47 8.66
N GLU A 180 11.34 10.53 7.80
CA GLU A 180 12.00 10.29 6.52
C GLU A 180 10.94 10.17 5.43
N GLU A 181 11.13 10.91 4.34
CA GLU A 181 10.21 10.95 3.20
C GLU A 181 10.97 10.70 1.90
N LEU A 182 10.50 9.76 1.08
CA LEU A 182 11.08 9.37 -0.20
C LEU A 182 10.10 9.67 -1.33
N HIS A 183 10.60 10.39 -2.34
CA HIS A 183 9.88 10.68 -3.59
C HIS A 183 10.64 10.10 -4.76
N THR A 184 9.99 9.20 -5.49
CA THR A 184 10.52 8.61 -6.74
C THR A 184 9.88 9.18 -7.99
N GLY A 185 9.16 10.30 -7.87
CA GLY A 185 8.41 10.89 -8.98
C GLY A 185 7.33 9.94 -9.52
N THR A 186 6.80 9.04 -8.68
CA THR A 186 5.82 8.04 -9.11
C THR A 186 4.50 8.72 -9.45
N GLY A 187 3.91 8.37 -10.58
CA GLY A 187 2.53 8.72 -10.89
C GLY A 187 1.84 7.64 -11.71
N TYR A 188 0.52 7.59 -11.60
CA TYR A 188 -0.27 6.54 -12.21
C TYR A 188 -1.64 7.01 -12.67
N VAL A 189 -2.21 6.26 -13.59
CA VAL A 189 -3.56 6.44 -14.12
C VAL A 189 -4.32 5.17 -13.80
N SER A 190 -5.37 5.29 -12.99
CA SER A 190 -6.26 4.17 -12.67
C SER A 190 -7.65 4.33 -13.27
N PHE A 191 -8.27 3.20 -13.58
CA PHE A 191 -9.63 3.14 -14.10
C PHE A 191 -10.25 1.77 -13.85
N VAL A 192 -11.56 1.69 -14.06
CA VAL A 192 -12.35 0.45 -13.96
C VAL A 192 -12.83 0.06 -15.34
N GLY A 193 -12.82 -1.23 -15.64
CA GLY A 193 -13.38 -1.76 -16.88
C GLY A 193 -13.97 -3.16 -16.75
N GLU A 194 -14.89 -3.50 -17.65
CA GLU A 194 -15.39 -4.85 -17.84
C GLU A 194 -14.44 -5.61 -18.78
N ARG A 195 -14.01 -6.81 -18.36
CA ARG A 195 -13.11 -7.65 -19.15
C ARG A 195 -13.87 -8.56 -20.11
N PHE A 196 -13.38 -8.64 -21.35
CA PHE A 196 -13.82 -9.57 -22.38
C PHE A 196 -12.70 -10.54 -22.75
N LYS A 197 -13.06 -11.64 -23.40
CA LYS A 197 -12.12 -12.64 -23.93
C LYS A 197 -11.13 -11.98 -24.90
N THR A 198 -9.85 -12.20 -24.64
CA THR A 198 -8.74 -11.80 -25.52
C THR A 198 -8.49 -12.81 -26.64
N GLY A 199 -9.09 -14.01 -26.54
CA GLY A 199 -8.75 -15.16 -27.40
C GLY A 199 -7.52 -15.92 -26.93
N ASN A 200 -6.84 -15.45 -25.88
CA ASN A 200 -5.73 -16.13 -25.24
C ASN A 200 -6.17 -16.66 -23.86
N VAL A 201 -6.31 -17.99 -23.75
CA VAL A 201 -6.75 -18.67 -22.52
C VAL A 201 -5.90 -18.29 -21.30
N SER A 202 -4.61 -18.04 -21.51
CA SER A 202 -3.72 -17.55 -20.44
C SER A 202 -4.19 -16.19 -19.96
N LEU A 203 -4.31 -15.19 -20.84
CA LEU A 203 -4.70 -13.83 -20.43
C LEU A 203 -6.12 -13.76 -19.87
N ASP A 204 -7.03 -14.60 -20.34
CA ASP A 204 -8.44 -14.64 -19.93
C ASP A 204 -8.65 -15.26 -18.55
N SER A 205 -7.76 -16.18 -18.14
CA SER A 205 -7.80 -16.83 -16.82
C SER A 205 -6.94 -16.12 -15.76
N ILE A 206 -6.08 -15.18 -16.19
CA ILE A 206 -5.00 -14.66 -15.37
C ILE A 206 -5.30 -13.29 -14.74
N HIS A 207 -4.83 -13.17 -13.50
CA HIS A 207 -4.63 -11.92 -12.77
C HIS A 207 -3.22 -11.42 -13.11
N VAL A 208 -3.09 -10.22 -13.68
CA VAL A 208 -1.80 -9.70 -14.18
C VAL A 208 -1.30 -8.57 -13.28
N GLY A 209 -0.16 -8.81 -12.62
CA GLY A 209 0.61 -7.78 -11.94
C GLY A 209 1.97 -7.63 -12.57
N GLY A 210 2.19 -6.54 -13.30
CA GLY A 210 3.49 -6.06 -13.73
C GLY A 210 4.03 -5.06 -12.70
N ASN A 211 4.86 -5.54 -11.76
CA ASN A 211 5.43 -4.70 -10.72
C ASN A 211 6.80 -4.12 -11.13
N ALA A 212 6.83 -2.85 -11.57
CA ALA A 212 8.07 -2.10 -11.77
C ALA A 212 8.74 -1.67 -10.45
N ALA A 213 8.08 -1.75 -9.29
CA ALA A 213 8.63 -1.27 -8.03
C ALA A 213 9.88 -2.02 -7.57
N HIS A 214 10.13 -3.23 -8.10
CA HIS A 214 11.34 -3.99 -7.80
C HIS A 214 12.33 -4.10 -8.95
N ALA A 215 12.16 -3.30 -9.99
CA ALA A 215 13.01 -3.29 -11.16
C ALA A 215 13.60 -1.89 -11.35
N PRO A 216 14.76 -1.59 -10.74
CA PRO A 216 15.30 -0.22 -10.69
C PRO A 216 15.60 0.40 -12.06
N ASN A 217 15.78 -0.45 -13.09
CA ASN A 217 16.03 -0.02 -14.46
C ASN A 217 14.74 0.04 -15.31
N HIS A 218 13.57 -0.18 -14.72
CA HIS A 218 12.29 -0.12 -15.43
C HIS A 218 11.45 1.03 -14.86
N ASN A 219 11.09 1.98 -15.70
CA ASN A 219 10.36 3.17 -15.28
C ASN A 219 8.84 3.07 -15.43
N LYS A 220 8.31 2.00 -16.03
CA LYS A 220 6.90 1.86 -16.42
C LYS A 220 6.34 0.51 -15.95
N GLY A 221 5.09 0.50 -15.51
CA GLY A 221 4.42 -0.68 -14.96
C GLY A 221 2.91 -0.71 -15.21
N PHE A 222 2.31 -1.87 -14.96
CA PHE A 222 0.88 -2.12 -15.18
C PHE A 222 0.35 -3.12 -14.16
N LEU A 223 -0.79 -2.85 -13.57
CA LEU A 223 -1.46 -3.74 -12.63
C LEU A 223 -2.94 -3.84 -12.97
N THR A 224 -3.46 -5.07 -12.98
CA THR A 224 -4.90 -5.32 -13.03
C THR A 224 -5.30 -6.30 -11.95
N THR A 225 -6.37 -5.95 -11.22
CA THR A 225 -7.01 -6.84 -10.26
C THR A 225 -8.51 -6.85 -10.47
N PRO A 226 -9.17 -8.02 -10.38
CA PRO A 226 -10.62 -8.04 -10.37
C PRO A 226 -11.12 -7.28 -9.15
N ILE A 227 -12.30 -6.71 -9.29
CA ILE A 227 -13.02 -6.07 -8.20
C ILE A 227 -14.17 -6.98 -7.82
N ARG A 228 -14.89 -7.43 -8.84
CA ARG A 228 -16.13 -8.17 -8.66
C ARG A 228 -16.50 -9.02 -9.86
N GLN A 229 -17.10 -10.16 -9.59
CA GLN A 229 -17.91 -10.86 -10.59
C GLN A 229 -19.19 -10.07 -10.93
N ILE A 230 -19.57 -10.06 -12.20
CA ILE A 230 -20.79 -9.46 -12.70
C ILE A 230 -21.49 -10.41 -13.67
N LYS A 231 -22.81 -10.29 -13.76
CA LYS A 231 -23.60 -10.97 -14.78
C LYS A 231 -23.55 -10.14 -16.05
N SER A 232 -23.20 -10.75 -17.16
CA SER A 232 -23.23 -10.14 -18.50
C SER A 232 -24.01 -11.06 -19.44
N SER A 233 -24.81 -10.48 -20.32
CA SER A 233 -25.54 -11.21 -21.36
C SER A 233 -24.68 -11.48 -22.60
N ASP A 234 -23.50 -10.86 -22.69
CA ASP A 234 -22.55 -11.07 -23.79
C ASP A 234 -21.75 -12.36 -23.59
N PRO A 235 -21.77 -13.32 -24.54
CA PRO A 235 -21.00 -14.56 -24.45
C PRO A 235 -19.47 -14.38 -24.49
N ASN A 236 -18.99 -13.21 -24.90
CA ASN A 236 -17.57 -12.84 -24.89
C ASN A 236 -17.13 -12.15 -23.59
N SER A 237 -18.07 -11.75 -22.72
CA SER A 237 -17.72 -11.20 -21.42
C SER A 237 -17.09 -12.28 -20.54
N LEU A 238 -16.08 -11.88 -19.75
CA LEU A 238 -15.52 -12.73 -18.69
C LEU A 238 -16.33 -12.62 -17.39
N GLY A 239 -17.40 -11.81 -17.37
CA GLY A 239 -18.22 -11.59 -16.18
C GLY A 239 -17.42 -10.95 -15.05
N LEU A 240 -16.45 -10.09 -15.39
CA LEU A 240 -15.49 -9.56 -14.44
C LEU A 240 -15.34 -8.05 -14.61
N LEU A 241 -15.56 -7.31 -13.52
CA LEU A 241 -15.07 -5.94 -13.40
C LEU A 241 -13.67 -5.95 -12.79
N SER A 242 -12.77 -5.19 -13.38
CA SER A 242 -11.39 -5.06 -12.91
C SER A 242 -10.98 -3.61 -12.72
N ASN A 243 -10.12 -3.38 -11.73
CA ASN A 243 -9.32 -2.17 -11.62
C ASN A 243 -8.08 -2.35 -12.47
N PHE A 244 -7.68 -1.27 -13.11
CA PHE A 244 -6.45 -1.15 -13.86
C PHE A 244 -5.64 0.02 -13.31
N ALA A 245 -4.33 -0.11 -13.32
CA ALA A 245 -3.41 0.99 -13.09
C ALA A 245 -2.22 0.85 -14.03
N VAL A 246 -1.95 1.93 -14.76
CA VAL A 246 -0.70 2.11 -15.50
C VAL A 246 0.10 3.12 -14.71
N TYR A 247 1.37 2.87 -14.49
CA TYR A 247 2.18 3.74 -13.64
C TYR A 247 3.59 3.92 -14.17
N CYS A 248 4.13 5.09 -13.87
CA CYS A 248 5.49 5.47 -14.19
C CYS A 248 6.20 5.94 -12.91
N VAL A 249 7.53 5.85 -12.93
CA VAL A 249 8.43 6.52 -11.98
C VAL A 249 9.27 7.56 -12.73
N ASN A 250 10.22 8.20 -12.06
CA ASN A 250 11.10 9.22 -12.67
C ASN A 250 10.38 10.50 -13.12
N SER A 251 9.22 10.82 -12.54
CA SER A 251 8.40 11.98 -12.94
C SER A 251 7.93 11.92 -14.41
N GLU A 252 8.00 10.75 -15.03
CA GLU A 252 7.20 10.42 -16.22
C GLU A 252 5.78 10.07 -15.77
N TYR A 253 4.79 10.31 -16.64
CA TYR A 253 3.39 10.03 -16.32
C TYR A 253 2.69 9.37 -17.52
N PRO A 254 1.84 8.36 -17.28
CA PRO A 254 1.01 7.81 -18.35
C PRO A 254 0.02 8.86 -18.88
N PRO A 255 -0.35 8.79 -20.17
CA PRO A 255 -1.42 9.61 -20.73
C PRO A 255 -2.75 9.35 -19.99
N ASN A 256 -3.58 10.38 -19.90
CA ASN A 256 -4.88 10.33 -19.18
C ASN A 256 -5.98 11.13 -19.90
N ASP A 257 -5.68 11.62 -21.09
CA ASP A 257 -6.54 12.43 -21.95
C ASP A 257 -7.56 11.59 -22.73
N SER A 258 -7.17 10.41 -23.21
CA SER A 258 -8.08 9.45 -23.84
C SER A 258 -7.65 7.99 -23.57
N TYR A 259 -8.58 7.06 -23.72
CA TYR A 259 -8.28 5.63 -23.56
C TYR A 259 -7.45 5.10 -24.73
N GLU A 260 -7.70 5.63 -25.92
CA GLU A 260 -7.00 5.32 -27.15
C GLU A 260 -5.51 5.69 -27.06
N ASN A 261 -5.20 6.90 -26.60
CA ASN A 261 -3.82 7.35 -26.41
C ASN A 261 -3.09 6.51 -25.34
N LEU A 262 -3.81 6.10 -24.29
CA LEU A 262 -3.27 5.18 -23.30
C LEU A 262 -2.98 3.80 -23.89
N LEU A 263 -3.86 3.26 -24.73
CA LEU A 263 -3.64 1.98 -25.41
C LEU A 263 -2.43 2.02 -26.35
N GLU A 264 -2.28 3.09 -27.13
CA GLU A 264 -1.12 3.28 -28.03
C GLU A 264 0.19 3.34 -27.24
N TRP A 265 0.21 4.15 -26.17
CA TRP A 265 1.36 4.24 -25.29
C TRP A 265 1.73 2.89 -24.66
N ILE A 266 0.74 2.11 -24.19
CA ILE A 266 1.00 0.78 -23.62
C ILE A 266 1.55 -0.18 -24.67
N LYS A 267 1.03 -0.12 -25.90
CA LYS A 267 1.52 -0.94 -27.02
C LYS A 267 2.99 -0.64 -27.35
N GLU A 268 3.40 0.61 -27.21
CA GLU A 268 4.77 1.06 -27.48
C GLU A 268 5.75 0.68 -26.36
N TYR A 269 5.35 0.88 -25.09
CA TYR A 269 6.28 0.85 -23.96
C TYR A 269 6.16 -0.36 -23.03
N LEU A 270 5.11 -1.16 -23.12
CA LEU A 270 4.85 -2.28 -22.22
C LEU A 270 4.65 -3.60 -22.97
N PRO A 271 4.79 -4.75 -22.30
CA PRO A 271 4.53 -6.06 -22.90
C PRO A 271 3.17 -6.12 -23.60
N ILE A 272 3.15 -6.72 -24.80
CA ILE A 272 1.97 -6.82 -25.67
C ILE A 272 0.74 -7.43 -24.96
N ASP A 273 0.96 -8.32 -24.00
CA ASP A 273 -0.08 -8.92 -23.17
C ASP A 273 -0.98 -7.86 -22.51
N TYR A 274 -0.39 -6.76 -22.01
CA TYR A 274 -1.13 -5.71 -21.30
C TYR A 274 -2.00 -4.91 -22.27
N TYR A 275 -1.49 -4.64 -23.47
CA TYR A 275 -2.26 -4.06 -24.56
C TYR A 275 -3.44 -4.96 -24.95
N LEU A 276 -3.23 -6.27 -25.12
CA LEU A 276 -4.30 -7.20 -25.49
C LEU A 276 -5.42 -7.27 -24.44
N ILE A 277 -5.06 -7.26 -23.15
CA ILE A 277 -6.03 -7.21 -22.06
C ILE A 277 -6.87 -5.93 -22.12
N LEU A 278 -6.23 -4.77 -22.28
CA LEU A 278 -6.92 -3.49 -22.28
C LEU A 278 -7.73 -3.26 -23.56
N LYS A 279 -7.21 -3.68 -24.72
CA LYS A 279 -7.97 -3.67 -25.98
C LYS A 279 -9.27 -4.48 -25.88
N SER A 280 -9.25 -5.55 -25.08
CA SER A 280 -10.41 -6.41 -24.79
C SER A 280 -11.16 -5.97 -23.53
N THR A 281 -11.01 -4.72 -23.09
CA THR A 281 -11.67 -4.17 -21.91
C THR A 281 -12.58 -3.02 -22.31
N LYS A 282 -13.83 -3.07 -21.87
CA LYS A 282 -14.74 -1.93 -21.97
C LYS A 282 -14.47 -1.00 -20.80
N LEU A 283 -13.98 0.22 -21.08
CA LEU A 283 -13.78 1.25 -20.07
C LEU A 283 -15.13 1.66 -19.46
N LEU A 284 -15.20 1.68 -18.12
CA LEU A 284 -16.42 2.04 -17.37
C LEU A 284 -16.24 3.27 -16.48
N SER A 285 -15.03 3.78 -16.32
CA SER A 285 -14.77 4.99 -15.52
C SER A 285 -13.89 5.97 -16.29
N PRO A 286 -13.82 7.24 -15.86
CA PRO A 286 -12.75 8.13 -16.32
C PRO A 286 -11.37 7.57 -16.01
N LEU A 287 -10.36 8.06 -16.73
CA LEU A 287 -8.95 7.88 -16.39
C LEU A 287 -8.59 8.80 -15.23
N LEU A 288 -8.18 8.23 -14.10
CA LEU A 288 -7.94 8.97 -12.87
C LEU A 288 -6.44 9.10 -12.60
N PRO A 289 -5.82 10.26 -12.91
CA PRO A 289 -4.40 10.46 -12.62
C PRO A 289 -4.16 10.66 -11.13
N TYR A 290 -3.04 10.13 -10.64
CA TYR A 290 -2.54 10.33 -9.29
C TYR A 290 -1.04 10.57 -9.32
N ARG A 291 -0.61 11.75 -8.85
CA ARG A 291 0.80 12.20 -8.87
C ARG A 291 1.36 12.53 -7.49
N ARG A 292 0.64 12.17 -6.42
CA ARG A 292 1.05 12.43 -5.01
C ARG A 292 1.49 11.14 -4.32
N ALA A 293 2.33 10.37 -5.00
CA ALA A 293 2.84 9.10 -4.49
C ALA A 293 4.22 9.30 -3.84
N PHE A 294 4.34 8.93 -2.58
CA PHE A 294 5.55 9.03 -1.78
C PHE A 294 5.49 8.01 -0.64
N ASP A 295 6.65 7.67 -0.10
CA ASP A 295 6.80 6.97 1.17
C ASP A 295 7.16 7.99 2.25
N SER A 296 6.54 7.92 3.43
CA SER A 296 6.84 8.81 4.55
C SER A 296 6.72 8.04 5.86
N ARG A 297 7.76 8.07 6.68
CA ARG A 297 7.78 7.40 7.98
C ARG A 297 8.03 8.40 9.09
N LYS A 298 7.28 8.24 10.17
CA LYS A 298 7.49 8.94 11.44
C LYS A 298 8.11 7.96 12.44
N TYR A 299 9.31 8.26 12.92
CA TYR A 299 10.07 7.40 13.83
C TYR A 299 9.64 7.63 15.29
N VAL A 300 8.42 7.23 15.62
CA VAL A 300 7.82 7.39 16.97
C VAL A 300 8.64 6.69 18.07
N GLU A 301 9.34 5.62 17.71
CA GLU A 301 10.20 4.83 18.59
C GLU A 301 11.40 5.62 19.11
N LEU A 302 11.90 6.61 18.35
CA LEU A 302 13.07 7.40 18.73
C LEU A 302 12.77 8.41 19.84
N LEU A 303 11.49 8.76 20.04
CA LEU A 303 11.10 9.62 21.16
C LEU A 303 11.03 8.87 22.49
N GLY A 304 11.00 7.53 22.47
CA GLY A 304 11.01 6.71 23.68
C GLY A 304 9.96 7.15 24.71
N ARG A 305 10.38 7.33 25.96
CA ARG A 305 9.51 7.79 27.07
C ARG A 305 9.15 9.29 27.02
N LYS A 306 9.75 10.08 26.13
CA LYS A 306 9.33 11.46 25.89
C LYS A 306 8.00 11.51 25.16
N TRP A 307 7.64 10.46 24.41
CA TRP A 307 6.35 10.37 23.75
C TRP A 307 5.19 10.55 24.75
N PRO A 308 4.15 11.33 24.41
CA PRO A 308 3.05 11.58 25.34
C PRO A 308 2.31 10.31 25.76
N LEU A 309 1.93 10.24 27.04
CA LEU A 309 1.07 9.18 27.54
C LEU A 309 -0.31 9.26 26.86
N ASN A 310 -0.95 8.10 26.73
CA ASN A 310 -2.35 7.96 26.28
C ASN A 310 -2.62 8.40 24.84
N TYR A 311 -1.59 8.46 24.00
CA TYR A 311 -1.70 8.83 22.59
C TYR A 311 -0.84 7.92 21.72
N ILE A 312 -1.35 7.46 20.58
CA ILE A 312 -0.59 6.67 19.58
C ILE A 312 -1.00 7.02 18.15
N LEU A 313 -0.17 6.66 17.18
CA LEU A 313 -0.46 6.77 15.74
C LEU A 313 -0.70 5.37 15.14
N LEU A 314 -1.65 5.23 14.22
CA LEU A 314 -1.94 3.95 13.56
C LEU A 314 -2.17 4.13 12.04
N GLY A 315 -1.66 3.17 11.27
CA GLY A 315 -1.70 3.13 9.81
C GLY A 315 -0.90 4.27 9.18
N ASP A 316 -1.45 4.86 8.13
CA ASP A 316 -0.86 6.00 7.41
C ASP A 316 -0.58 7.23 8.30
N ALA A 317 -1.16 7.32 9.50
CA ALA A 317 -0.80 8.38 10.44
C ALA A 317 0.64 8.23 10.96
N MET A 318 1.16 7.00 10.99
CA MET A 318 2.51 6.64 11.43
C MET A 318 3.47 6.44 10.25
N CYS A 319 3.05 5.66 9.25
CA CYS A 319 3.88 5.32 8.09
C CYS A 319 3.02 5.24 6.83
N VAL A 320 3.34 6.07 5.84
CA VAL A 320 2.69 6.15 4.53
C VAL A 320 3.57 5.45 3.51
N PHE A 321 2.97 4.62 2.67
CA PHE A 321 3.68 3.94 1.59
C PHE A 321 3.27 4.44 0.21
N ASN A 322 4.19 4.33 -0.75
CA ASN A 322 3.88 4.53 -2.14
C ASN A 322 2.83 3.49 -2.58
N PRO A 323 1.66 3.92 -3.10
CA PRO A 323 0.55 3.02 -3.42
C PRO A 323 0.89 1.89 -4.39
N LYS A 324 1.94 2.05 -5.21
CA LYS A 324 2.43 1.00 -6.13
C LYS A 324 2.73 -0.34 -5.43
N ASN A 325 3.05 -0.30 -4.13
CA ASN A 325 3.40 -1.47 -3.35
C ASN A 325 2.20 -2.14 -2.65
N GLY A 326 1.05 -1.47 -2.57
CA GLY A 326 -0.19 -2.05 -2.01
C GLY A 326 -0.17 -2.40 -0.52
N GLN A 327 0.75 -1.83 0.28
CA GLN A 327 1.02 -2.30 1.65
C GLN A 327 0.17 -1.64 2.75
N GLY A 328 -0.39 -0.44 2.52
CA GLY A 328 -0.94 0.42 3.59
C GLY A 328 -2.08 -0.20 4.40
N MET A 329 -3.05 -0.87 3.75
CA MET A 329 -4.16 -1.51 4.47
C MET A 329 -3.68 -2.67 5.34
N THR A 330 -2.77 -3.50 4.81
CA THR A 330 -2.19 -4.62 5.55
C THR A 330 -1.34 -4.15 6.72
N HIS A 331 -0.55 -3.08 6.54
CA HIS A 331 0.19 -2.44 7.62
C HIS A 331 -0.73 -1.97 8.75
N ALA A 332 -1.84 -1.29 8.42
CA ALA A 332 -2.83 -0.89 9.42
C ALA A 332 -3.47 -2.09 10.16
N CYS A 333 -3.78 -3.18 9.44
CA CYS A 333 -4.32 -4.40 10.05
C CYS A 333 -3.32 -5.04 11.02
N ARG A 334 -2.05 -5.15 10.62
CA ARG A 334 -0.97 -5.70 11.47
C ARG A 334 -0.77 -4.86 12.74
N GLN A 335 -0.79 -3.54 12.61
CA GLN A 335 -0.71 -2.64 13.77
C GLN A 335 -1.93 -2.75 14.70
N ALA A 336 -3.14 -2.86 14.15
CA ALA A 336 -4.36 -3.05 14.94
C ALA A 336 -4.34 -4.40 15.70
N LYS A 337 -3.90 -5.48 15.05
CA LYS A 337 -3.71 -6.79 15.70
C LYS A 337 -2.68 -6.70 16.83
N GLN A 338 -1.54 -6.04 16.59
CA GLN A 338 -0.53 -5.85 17.63
C GLN A 338 -1.07 -5.06 18.82
N LEU A 339 -1.85 -4.00 18.57
CA LEU A 339 -2.48 -3.22 19.63
C LEU A 339 -3.45 -4.06 20.46
N ASN A 340 -4.25 -4.91 19.82
CA ASN A 340 -5.14 -5.84 20.51
C ASN A 340 -4.38 -6.78 21.44
N GLU A 341 -3.26 -7.35 21.00
CA GLU A 341 -2.41 -8.20 21.84
C GLU A 341 -1.83 -7.44 23.04
N ILE A 342 -1.41 -6.17 22.85
CA ILE A 342 -0.94 -5.33 23.96
C ILE A 342 -2.04 -5.11 25.01
N PHE A 343 -3.27 -4.81 24.58
CA PHE A 343 -4.39 -4.64 25.50
C PHE A 343 -4.75 -5.93 26.26
N LYS A 344 -4.59 -7.10 25.64
CA LYS A 344 -4.80 -8.41 26.31
C LYS A 344 -3.78 -8.68 27.43
N GLN A 345 -2.57 -8.15 27.33
CA GLN A 345 -1.51 -8.32 28.34
C GLN A 345 -1.73 -7.48 29.62
N LYS A 346 -2.79 -6.66 29.67
CA LYS A 346 -3.19 -5.87 30.87
C LYS A 346 -2.07 -4.98 31.43
N TYR A 347 -1.22 -4.43 30.56
CA TYR A 347 -0.27 -3.37 30.97
C TYR A 347 -1.01 -2.16 31.54
N HIS A 348 -0.33 -1.37 32.38
CA HIS A 348 -0.86 -0.07 32.78
C HIS A 348 -1.03 0.84 31.56
N LEU A 349 -2.14 1.57 31.49
CA LEU A 349 -2.48 2.43 30.33
C LEU A 349 -1.35 3.42 29.97
N LYS A 350 -0.67 3.97 30.97
CA LYS A 350 0.49 4.86 30.82
C LYS A 350 1.67 4.23 30.08
N ASP A 351 1.79 2.90 30.09
CA ASP A 351 2.89 2.19 29.42
C ASP A 351 2.54 1.80 27.97
N ILE A 352 1.25 1.79 27.63
CA ILE A 352 0.77 1.29 26.32
C ILE A 352 1.36 2.10 25.17
N SER A 353 1.37 3.43 25.24
CA SER A 353 1.93 4.26 24.15
C SER A 353 3.40 3.92 23.86
N PHE A 354 4.21 3.74 24.91
CA PHE A 354 5.62 3.38 24.76
C PHE A 354 5.81 1.98 24.18
N ILE A 355 5.07 1.00 24.71
CA ILE A 355 5.14 -0.40 24.26
C ILE A 355 4.67 -0.52 22.80
N TYR A 356 3.53 0.08 22.49
CA TYR A 356 2.95 0.07 21.15
C TYR A 356 3.88 0.73 20.15
N ASN A 357 4.41 1.93 20.43
CA ASN A 357 5.30 2.63 19.51
C ASN A 357 6.51 1.77 19.13
N ARG A 358 7.13 1.07 20.09
CA ARG A 358 8.25 0.17 19.81
C ARG A 358 7.85 -1.01 18.91
N GLN A 359 6.73 -1.66 19.20
CA GLN A 359 6.28 -2.86 18.47
C GLN A 359 5.71 -2.52 17.08
N ALA A 360 4.92 -1.45 16.98
CA ALA A 360 4.34 -0.95 15.73
C ALA A 360 5.41 -0.37 14.79
N SER A 361 6.53 0.14 15.33
CA SER A 361 7.68 0.56 14.52
C SER A 361 8.42 -0.61 13.89
N SER A 362 8.50 -1.78 14.53
CA SER A 362 9.05 -2.99 13.88
C SER A 362 8.21 -3.42 12.67
N ILE A 363 6.88 -3.39 12.78
CA ILE A 363 5.98 -3.64 11.64
C ILE A 363 6.21 -2.60 10.53
N SER A 364 6.37 -1.34 10.91
CA SER A 364 6.63 -0.25 9.97
C SER A 364 7.98 -0.39 9.27
N GLU A 365 9.03 -0.85 9.98
CA GLU A 365 10.36 -1.13 9.42
C GLU A 365 10.30 -2.21 8.33
N GLU A 366 9.59 -3.32 8.59
CA GLU A 366 9.47 -4.39 7.60
C GLU A 366 8.80 -3.91 6.31
N CYS A 367 7.69 -3.19 6.42
CA CYS A 367 7.01 -2.60 5.26
C CYS A 367 7.89 -1.54 4.59
N TRP A 368 8.58 -0.70 5.37
CA TRP A 368 9.48 0.33 4.87
C TRP A 368 10.61 -0.24 4.02
N LEU A 369 11.25 -1.32 4.48
CA LEU A 369 12.27 -2.03 3.70
C LEU A 369 11.68 -2.56 2.40
N GLY A 370 10.51 -3.22 2.46
CA GLY A 370 9.84 -3.74 1.26
C GLY A 370 9.47 -2.65 0.25
N SER A 371 9.05 -1.47 0.74
CA SER A 371 8.63 -0.35 -0.12
C SER A 371 9.80 0.42 -0.72
N THR A 372 10.88 0.61 0.05
CA THR A 372 11.94 1.59 -0.30
C THR A 372 13.22 0.98 -0.86
N THR A 373 13.48 -0.32 -0.69
CA THR A 373 14.76 -0.96 -1.08
C THR A 373 15.16 -0.64 -2.53
N ASN A 374 14.23 -0.75 -3.48
CA ASN A 374 14.51 -0.47 -4.89
C ASN A 374 14.32 1.00 -5.27
N ASP A 375 13.58 1.77 -4.48
CA ASP A 375 13.42 3.22 -4.66
C ASP A 375 14.77 3.94 -4.47
N TRP A 376 15.68 3.39 -3.66
CA TRP A 376 17.07 3.85 -3.52
C TRP A 376 17.89 3.83 -4.81
N ALA A 377 17.47 3.09 -5.84
CA ALA A 377 18.15 3.06 -7.13
C ALA A 377 17.53 4.00 -8.18
N VAL A 378 16.38 4.62 -7.88
CA VAL A 378 15.65 5.48 -8.81
C VAL A 378 16.42 6.78 -9.08
N PRO A 379 16.64 7.16 -10.36
CA PRO A 379 17.37 8.38 -10.73
C PRO A 379 16.77 9.68 -10.17
N THR A 380 15.45 9.82 -10.10
CA THR A 380 14.82 11.05 -9.56
C THR A 380 14.55 10.97 -8.06
N LEU A 381 15.19 10.04 -7.33
CA LEU A 381 14.95 9.88 -5.90
C LEU A 381 15.30 11.18 -5.16
N LYS A 382 14.32 11.69 -4.42
CA LYS A 382 14.48 12.75 -3.44
C LYS A 382 14.16 12.20 -2.06
N VAL A 383 15.09 12.38 -1.13
CA VAL A 383 14.97 11.95 0.27
C VAL A 383 15.00 13.18 1.16
N THR A 384 13.97 13.39 1.96
CA THR A 384 13.94 14.45 2.97
C THR A 384 13.90 13.81 4.35
N LYS A 385 14.90 14.12 5.19
CA LYS A 385 15.00 13.62 6.56
C LYS A 385 14.94 14.78 7.54
N THR A 386 14.15 14.65 8.59
CA THR A 386 14.14 15.55 9.74
C THR A 386 14.58 14.75 10.95
N ASP A 387 15.64 15.20 11.63
CA ASP A 387 16.14 14.55 12.83
C ASP A 387 15.38 15.00 14.10
N GLN A 388 15.75 14.42 15.24
CA GLN A 388 15.14 14.72 16.55
C GLN A 388 15.40 16.16 17.05
N TYR A 389 16.30 16.90 16.39
CA TYR A 389 16.61 18.30 16.70
C TYR A 389 15.94 19.27 15.73
N GLY A 390 15.17 18.76 14.75
CA GLY A 390 14.48 19.56 13.74
C GLY A 390 15.33 19.93 12.54
N LYS A 391 16.58 19.46 12.48
CA LYS A 391 17.42 19.70 11.31
C LYS A 391 16.87 18.87 10.14
N THR A 392 16.46 19.58 9.09
CA THR A 392 15.97 18.96 7.87
C THR A 392 17.07 18.93 6.83
N THR A 393 17.36 17.74 6.30
CA THR A 393 18.34 17.53 5.22
C THR A 393 17.62 16.91 4.03
N THR A 394 17.84 17.49 2.85
CA THR A 394 17.29 16.98 1.59
C THR A 394 18.43 16.48 0.71
N TYR A 395 18.29 15.24 0.26
CA TYR A 395 19.16 14.61 -0.71
C TYR A 395 18.38 14.44 -2.00
N GLN A 396 18.97 14.79 -3.13
CA GLN A 396 18.33 14.64 -4.42
C GLN A 396 19.35 14.09 -5.39
N ARG A 397 18.97 13.02 -6.11
CA ARG A 397 19.73 12.59 -7.26
C ARG A 397 19.42 13.51 -8.43
N SER A 398 20.47 14.06 -9.01
CA SER A 398 20.44 14.85 -10.23
C SER A 398 21.59 14.38 -11.11
N GLU A 399 21.34 14.32 -12.43
CA GLU A 399 22.40 14.15 -13.43
C GLU A 399 23.21 15.45 -13.59
N ASP A 400 22.64 16.61 -13.21
CA ASP A 400 23.33 17.90 -13.20
C ASP A 400 24.23 18.05 -11.96
N SER A 401 25.54 18.13 -12.20
CA SER A 401 26.60 18.39 -11.22
C SER A 401 26.58 19.79 -10.62
N THR A 402 25.71 20.68 -11.09
CA THR A 402 25.58 22.09 -10.67
C THR A 402 24.59 22.31 -9.53
N SER A 403 23.86 21.25 -9.10
CA SER A 403 22.86 21.39 -8.04
C SER A 403 23.50 21.39 -6.64
N ASN A 404 23.08 22.31 -5.77
CA ASN A 404 23.53 22.42 -4.37
C ASN A 404 23.03 21.26 -3.45
N TYR A 405 22.48 20.19 -4.02
CA TYR A 405 21.94 19.07 -3.25
C TYR A 405 23.01 18.01 -2.98
N SER A 406 23.03 17.50 -1.75
CA SER A 406 23.85 16.33 -1.42
C SER A 406 23.29 15.09 -2.13
N GLN A 407 24.12 14.37 -2.88
CA GLN A 407 23.73 13.11 -3.51
C GLN A 407 23.41 12.06 -2.42
N PRO A 408 22.25 11.39 -2.46
CA PRO A 408 21.94 10.33 -1.50
C PRO A 408 22.86 9.13 -1.75
N LYS A 409 23.83 8.92 -0.85
CA LYS A 409 24.63 7.69 -0.84
C LYS A 409 23.74 6.52 -0.45
N ILE A 410 23.72 5.47 -1.28
CA ILE A 410 23.01 4.24 -0.95
C ILE A 410 23.73 3.59 0.25
N PRO A 411 23.06 3.37 1.40
CA PRO A 411 23.66 2.67 2.52
C PRO A 411 24.19 1.29 2.10
N LEU A 412 25.34 0.85 2.63
CA LEU A 412 25.95 -0.45 2.27
C LEU A 412 24.96 -1.62 2.41
N PHE A 413 24.17 -1.61 3.48
CA PHE A 413 23.11 -2.61 3.68
C PHE A 413 22.05 -2.58 2.58
N MET A 414 21.66 -1.40 2.09
CA MET A 414 20.71 -1.28 0.98
C MET A 414 21.31 -1.78 -0.34
N GLN A 415 22.61 -1.56 -0.58
CA GLN A 415 23.30 -2.12 -1.76
C GLN A 415 23.27 -3.65 -1.73
N PHE A 416 23.53 -4.25 -0.56
CA PHE A 416 23.40 -5.70 -0.37
C PHE A 416 21.97 -6.18 -0.65
N LEU A 417 20.95 -5.52 -0.08
CA LEU A 417 19.55 -5.91 -0.30
C LEU A 417 19.13 -5.79 -1.77
N GLN A 418 19.55 -4.76 -2.48
CA GLN A 418 19.28 -4.60 -3.92
C GLN A 418 19.94 -5.71 -4.73
N TRP A 419 21.22 -5.99 -4.48
CA TRP A 419 21.94 -7.10 -5.11
C TRP A 419 21.25 -8.44 -4.85
N TYR A 420 20.89 -8.70 -3.59
CA TYR A 420 20.25 -9.94 -3.19
C TYR A 420 18.88 -10.10 -3.85
N THR A 421 18.06 -9.05 -3.83
CA THR A 421 16.72 -9.04 -4.42
C THR A 421 16.76 -9.26 -5.92
N HIS A 422 17.71 -8.64 -6.63
CA HIS A 422 17.91 -8.84 -8.06
C HIS A 422 18.12 -10.32 -8.40
N TRP A 423 19.08 -10.97 -7.74
CA TRP A 423 19.38 -12.38 -7.99
C TRP A 423 18.29 -13.31 -7.49
N LEU A 424 17.64 -12.98 -6.38
CA LEU A 424 16.49 -13.71 -5.86
C LEU A 424 15.37 -13.76 -6.90
N ILE A 425 15.03 -12.63 -7.53
CA ILE A 425 13.99 -12.56 -8.57
C ILE A 425 14.38 -13.42 -9.78
N LYS A 426 15.63 -13.33 -10.26
CA LYS A 426 16.12 -14.17 -11.37
C LYS A 426 16.05 -15.67 -11.03
N CYS A 427 16.41 -16.06 -9.81
CA CYS A 427 16.29 -17.45 -9.34
C CYS A 427 14.83 -17.89 -9.16
N ALA A 428 13.96 -16.99 -8.69
CA ALA A 428 12.53 -17.25 -8.48
C ALA A 428 11.83 -17.60 -9.81
N ALA A 429 12.19 -16.95 -10.92
CA ALA A 429 11.69 -17.29 -12.26
C ALA A 429 11.85 -18.77 -12.63
N GLN A 430 12.91 -19.41 -12.11
CA GLN A 430 13.24 -20.82 -12.39
C GLN A 430 12.83 -21.76 -11.26
N SER A 431 12.28 -21.26 -10.16
CA SER A 431 12.04 -22.04 -8.94
C SER A 431 10.71 -21.68 -8.31
N GLY A 432 9.76 -22.62 -8.36
CA GLY A 432 8.46 -22.50 -7.69
C GLY A 432 8.60 -22.24 -6.19
N GLU A 433 9.55 -22.91 -5.52
CA GLU A 433 9.84 -22.70 -4.08
C GLU A 433 10.25 -21.25 -3.78
N LEU A 434 11.23 -20.69 -4.51
CA LEU A 434 11.66 -19.31 -4.31
C LEU A 434 10.58 -18.29 -4.70
N SER A 435 9.83 -18.55 -5.77
CA SER A 435 8.67 -17.71 -6.13
C SER A 435 7.63 -17.71 -5.02
N THR A 436 7.33 -18.87 -4.43
CA THR A 436 6.38 -19.00 -3.31
C THR A 436 6.89 -18.24 -2.09
N ALA A 437 8.16 -18.44 -1.71
CA ALA A 437 8.78 -17.73 -0.58
C ALA A 437 8.79 -16.22 -0.78
N PHE A 438 9.11 -15.74 -1.99
CA PHE A 438 9.09 -14.32 -2.34
C PHE A 438 7.67 -13.74 -2.25
N LEU A 439 6.67 -14.44 -2.77
CA LEU A 439 5.28 -14.01 -2.71
C LEU A 439 4.76 -13.93 -1.27
N TYR A 440 5.14 -14.85 -0.38
CA TYR A 440 4.81 -14.73 1.06
C TYR A 440 5.27 -13.41 1.68
N VAL A 441 6.46 -12.91 1.28
CA VAL A 441 6.97 -11.62 1.75
C VAL A 441 6.25 -10.44 1.09
N VAL A 442 6.03 -10.49 -0.22
CA VAL A 442 5.27 -9.44 -0.94
C VAL A 442 3.86 -9.30 -0.35
N PHE A 443 3.29 -10.40 0.17
CA PHE A 443 1.94 -10.46 0.73
C PHE A 443 1.92 -10.23 2.24
N GLN A 444 3.09 -9.98 2.85
CA GLN A 444 3.33 -9.75 4.27
C GLN A 444 2.90 -10.90 5.20
N GLU A 445 2.69 -12.09 4.66
CA GLU A 445 2.42 -13.31 5.44
C GLU A 445 3.70 -13.87 6.08
N LYS A 446 4.87 -13.46 5.56
CA LYS A 446 6.19 -13.71 6.17
C LYS A 446 7.01 -12.42 6.17
N THR A 447 7.94 -12.32 7.13
CA THR A 447 8.85 -11.18 7.21
C THR A 447 9.90 -11.22 6.09
N PRO A 448 10.45 -10.07 5.65
CA PRO A 448 11.52 -10.06 4.63
C PRO A 448 12.73 -10.94 4.99
N TYR A 449 13.00 -11.10 6.28
CA TYR A 449 14.10 -11.93 6.79
C TYR A 449 13.94 -13.41 6.46
N SER A 450 12.71 -13.91 6.20
CA SER A 450 12.51 -15.31 5.79
C SER A 450 13.15 -15.64 4.44
N LEU A 451 13.46 -14.64 3.61
CA LEU A 451 14.18 -14.84 2.35
C LEU A 451 15.67 -15.05 2.56
N LEU A 452 16.25 -14.61 3.69
CA LEU A 452 17.68 -14.69 3.99
C LEU A 452 18.11 -16.03 4.60
N GLN A 453 17.27 -17.07 4.52
CA GLN A 453 17.61 -18.40 5.00
C GLN A 453 18.85 -18.95 4.29
N PRO A 454 19.75 -19.70 4.98
CA PRO A 454 21.00 -20.19 4.40
C PRO A 454 20.83 -20.94 3.06
N LYS A 455 19.77 -21.75 2.95
CA LYS A 455 19.43 -22.49 1.72
C LYS A 455 19.20 -21.55 0.53
N PHE A 456 18.40 -20.50 0.71
CA PHE A 456 18.12 -19.53 -0.37
C PHE A 456 19.33 -18.67 -0.66
N PHE A 457 20.04 -18.23 0.38
CA PHE A 457 21.26 -17.44 0.25
C PHE A 457 22.33 -18.16 -0.58
N LEU A 458 22.64 -19.42 -0.25
CA LEU A 458 23.64 -20.21 -0.99
C LEU A 458 23.24 -20.41 -2.46
N LYS A 459 21.95 -20.65 -2.73
CA LYS A 459 21.42 -20.79 -4.09
C LYS A 459 21.57 -19.49 -4.90
N ILE A 460 21.24 -18.35 -4.28
CA ILE A 460 21.38 -17.03 -4.89
C ILE A 460 22.84 -16.69 -5.16
N LEU A 461 23.71 -16.95 -4.18
CA LEU A 461 25.16 -16.72 -4.30
C LEU A 461 25.77 -17.56 -5.42
N TYR A 462 25.43 -18.85 -5.49
CA TYR A 462 25.87 -19.73 -6.56
C TYR A 462 25.43 -19.23 -7.94
N SER A 463 24.16 -18.85 -8.09
CA SER A 463 23.63 -18.31 -9.35
C SER A 463 24.28 -16.99 -9.75
N SER A 464 24.61 -16.12 -8.78
CA SER A 464 25.30 -14.86 -9.08
C SER A 464 26.73 -15.12 -9.59
N PHE A 465 27.48 -16.02 -8.96
CA PHE A 465 28.84 -16.34 -9.39
C PHE A 465 28.86 -17.00 -10.76
N ARG A 466 27.99 -17.99 -11.00
CA ARG A 466 27.92 -18.71 -12.28
C ARG A 466 27.68 -17.75 -13.46
N ASN A 467 26.83 -16.75 -13.31
CA ASN A 467 26.58 -15.77 -14.37
C ASN A 467 27.77 -14.82 -14.57
N SER A 468 28.43 -14.37 -13.50
CA SER A 468 29.64 -13.53 -13.62
C SER A 468 30.78 -14.25 -14.34
N PHE A 469 30.95 -15.57 -14.11
CA PHE A 469 31.93 -16.39 -14.82
C PHE A 469 31.57 -16.62 -16.30
N ASN A 470 30.29 -16.76 -16.63
CA ASN A 470 29.85 -16.91 -18.02
C ASN A 470 30.01 -15.60 -18.83
N LEU A 471 29.74 -14.45 -18.20
CA LEU A 471 29.96 -13.13 -18.81
C LEU A 471 31.45 -12.83 -19.07
N THR A 472 32.35 -13.30 -18.19
CA THR A 472 33.80 -13.18 -18.45
C THR A 472 34.21 -14.06 -19.62
N LYS A 473 33.70 -15.29 -19.73
CA LYS A 473 34.00 -16.16 -20.88
C LYS A 473 33.59 -15.57 -22.22
N SER A 474 32.41 -14.96 -22.32
CA SER A 474 31.93 -14.34 -23.57
C SER A 474 32.59 -13.00 -23.94
N LEU A 475 33.44 -12.45 -23.06
CA LEU A 475 34.25 -11.26 -23.36
C LEU A 475 35.68 -11.64 -23.82
N PHE A 476 36.05 -12.92 -23.72
CA PHE A 476 37.33 -13.48 -24.16
C PHE A 476 37.21 -14.42 -25.38
N ASP A 477 35.99 -14.66 -25.86
CA ASP A 477 35.67 -15.28 -27.15
C ASP A 477 35.16 -14.18 -28.10
#